data_AF-A0A0X3PWW0-F1
#
_entry.id   AF-A0A0X3PWW0-F1
#
_cell.length_a   1.000
_cell.length_b   1.000
_cell.length_c   1.000
_cell.angle_alpha   90.00
_cell.angle_beta   90.00
_cell.angle_gamma   90.00
#
_symmetry.space_group_name_H-M   'P 1'
#
loop_
_entity.id
_entity.type
_entity.pdbx_description
1 polymer ?
#
loop_
_entity_poly.entity_id
_entity_poly.type
_entity_poly.pdbx_seq_one_letter_code
_entity_poly.pdbx_strand_id
1 'polypeptide(L)'
;MLKYFNKTDDVGSAATTIWMFTMTFNGTCCGMDGAADFHNISKLANAPAPCCGSGKPQCNFTEAATANVTGCRERITNFTYDNLKMIMYVAIAAIILQVVLILLVGL
;
A
#
# COMPACT_ATOMS: atom_id res chain seq x y z
N MET A 1 5.07 -6.36 3.60
CA MET A 1 4.20 -5.25 4.03
C MET A 1 2.80 -5.72 4.40
N LEU A 2 2.04 -6.33 3.48
CA LEU A 2 0.65 -6.71 3.75
C LEU A 2 0.46 -7.63 4.97
N LYS A 3 1.36 -8.60 5.18
CA LYS A 3 1.37 -9.47 6.39
C LYS A 3 1.49 -8.76 7.75
N TYR A 4 1.82 -7.46 7.75
CA TYR A 4 1.89 -6.63 8.97
C TYR A 4 0.66 -5.72 9.13
N PHE A 5 -0.25 -5.72 8.17
CA PHE A 5 -1.47 -4.94 8.24
C PHE A 5 -2.25 -5.26 9.52
N ASN A 6 -2.75 -4.23 10.18
CA ASN A 6 -3.49 -4.28 11.45
C ASN A 6 -2.70 -4.86 12.64
N LYS A 7 -1.36 -4.88 12.59
CA LYS A 7 -0.53 -5.10 13.77
C LYS A 7 -0.31 -3.79 14.53
N THR A 8 -0.16 -3.90 15.84
CA THR A 8 -0.05 -2.75 16.78
C THR A 8 1.39 -2.31 17.04
N ASP A 9 2.39 -3.02 16.50
CA ASP A 9 3.77 -2.57 16.53
C ASP A 9 4.01 -1.45 15.50
N ASP A 10 5.13 -0.72 15.62
CA ASP A 10 5.43 0.42 14.75
C ASP A 10 5.43 0.04 13.26
N VAL A 11 5.96 -1.15 12.94
CA VAL A 11 5.97 -1.71 11.59
C VAL A 11 4.55 -1.98 11.10
N GLY A 12 3.68 -2.50 11.95
CA GLY A 12 2.28 -2.76 11.67
C GLY A 12 1.46 -1.50 11.44
N SER A 13 1.69 -0.47 12.26
CA SER A 13 1.05 0.85 12.12
C SER A 13 1.44 1.51 10.79
N ALA A 14 2.74 1.50 10.46
CA ALA A 14 3.24 2.00 9.18
C ALA A 14 2.68 1.20 8.00
N ALA A 15 2.68 -0.14 8.09
CA ALA A 15 2.13 -1.01 7.05
C ALA A 15 0.64 -0.76 6.81
N THR A 16 -0.14 -0.59 7.89
CA THR A 16 -1.57 -0.31 7.82
C THR A 16 -1.83 1.03 7.13
N THR A 17 -1.11 2.07 7.53
CA THR A 17 -1.22 3.41 6.94
C THR A 17 -0.89 3.38 5.45
N ILE A 18 0.22 2.75 5.06
CA ILE A 18 0.65 2.67 3.67
C ILE A 18 -0.37 1.92 2.81
N TRP A 19 -0.93 0.81 3.30
CA TRP A 19 -1.95 0.07 2.56
C TRP A 19 -3.26 0.83 2.47
N MET A 20 -3.72 1.46 3.56
CA MET A 20 -4.92 2.30 3.54
C MET A 20 -4.78 3.45 2.55
N PHE A 21 -3.61 4.10 2.52
CA PHE A 21 -3.31 5.12 1.53
C PHE A 21 -3.31 4.54 0.11
N THR A 22 -2.58 3.45 -0.14
CA THR A 22 -2.51 2.80 -1.46
C THR A 22 -3.90 2.42 -1.99
N MET A 23 -4.77 1.91 -1.12
CA MET A 23 -6.12 1.46 -1.46
C MET A 23 -7.10 2.61 -1.73
N THR A 24 -6.79 3.85 -1.35
CA THR A 24 -7.69 5.01 -1.45
C THR A 24 -7.15 6.14 -2.32
N PHE A 25 -5.84 6.20 -2.54
CA PHE A 25 -5.18 7.24 -3.30
C PHE A 25 -5.59 7.18 -4.77
N ASN A 26 -6.10 8.27 -5.35
CA ASN A 26 -6.52 8.40 -6.76
C ASN A 26 -7.62 7.41 -7.23
N GLY A 27 -8.38 6.83 -6.30
CA GLY A 27 -9.41 5.83 -6.58
C GLY A 27 -9.36 4.68 -5.58
N THR A 28 -10.40 3.85 -5.57
CA THR A 28 -10.53 2.74 -4.63
C THR A 28 -10.05 1.43 -5.26
N CYS A 29 -9.13 0.74 -4.58
CA CYS A 29 -8.75 -0.64 -4.87
C CYS A 29 -8.61 -1.43 -3.55
N CYS A 30 -8.53 -2.75 -3.62
CA CYS A 30 -8.46 -3.59 -2.43
C CYS A 30 -7.34 -4.62 -2.55
N GLY A 31 -6.41 -4.62 -1.59
CA GLY A 31 -5.31 -5.59 -1.58
C GLY A 31 -4.42 -5.47 -2.80
N MET A 32 -3.55 -6.45 -3.01
CA MET A 32 -2.74 -6.55 -4.22
C MET A 32 -3.59 -7.03 -5.40
N ASP A 33 -4.30 -8.13 -5.20
CA ASP A 33 -5.14 -8.82 -6.19
C ASP A 33 -6.62 -8.87 -5.78
N GLY A 34 -6.95 -8.51 -4.54
CA GLY A 34 -8.33 -8.36 -4.06
C GLY A 34 -8.48 -8.58 -2.56
N ALA A 35 -9.74 -8.69 -2.11
CA ALA A 35 -10.08 -8.89 -0.69
C ALA A 35 -9.53 -10.20 -0.10
N ALA A 36 -9.32 -11.21 -0.95
CA ALA A 36 -8.75 -12.50 -0.54
C ALA A 36 -7.33 -12.37 0.05
N ASP A 37 -6.58 -11.32 -0.31
CA ASP A 37 -5.23 -11.09 0.23
C ASP A 37 -5.22 -10.85 1.74
N PHE A 38 -6.36 -10.44 2.31
CA PHE A 38 -6.53 -10.18 3.73
C PHE A 38 -7.03 -11.40 4.51
N HIS A 39 -7.52 -12.46 3.85
CA HIS A 39 -8.05 -13.66 4.54
C HIS A 39 -7.00 -14.36 5.40
N ASN A 40 -5.74 -14.35 4.97
CA ASN A 40 -4.65 -15.02 5.65
C ASN A 40 -4.04 -14.18 6.80
N ILE A 41 -4.58 -13.00 7.06
CA ILE A 41 -4.13 -12.15 8.17
C ILE A 41 -4.96 -12.52 9.40
N SER A 42 -4.41 -13.41 10.21
CA SER A 42 -5.05 -14.06 11.37
C SER A 42 -5.64 -13.15 12.46
N LYS A 43 -5.51 -11.82 12.32
CA LYS A 43 -6.07 -10.81 13.25
C LYS A 43 -7.18 -9.95 12.65
N LEU A 44 -7.57 -10.14 11.39
CA LEU A 44 -8.70 -9.40 10.81
C LEU A 44 -10.01 -10.17 11.03
N ALA A 45 -10.94 -9.57 11.76
CA ALA A 45 -12.31 -10.06 11.85
C ALA A 45 -13.19 -9.60 10.67
N ASN A 46 -12.84 -8.46 10.07
CA ASN A 46 -13.56 -7.83 8.96
C ASN A 46 -12.57 -7.42 7.87
N ALA A 47 -13.06 -7.28 6.64
CA ALA A 47 -12.25 -6.73 5.56
C ALA A 47 -11.97 -5.23 5.80
N PRO A 48 -10.85 -4.69 5.30
CA PRO A 48 -10.59 -3.26 5.34
C PRO A 48 -11.69 -2.48 4.61
N ALA A 49 -12.06 -1.29 5.10
CA ALA A 49 -13.14 -0.48 4.53
C ALA A 49 -13.05 -0.27 3.00
N PRO A 50 -11.86 -0.03 2.38
CA PRO A 50 -11.75 0.10 0.93
C PRO A 50 -12.20 -1.14 0.13
N CYS A 51 -12.20 -2.31 0.77
CA CYS A 51 -12.61 -3.57 0.16
C CYS A 51 -14.12 -3.80 0.16
N CYS A 52 -14.89 -3.00 0.87
CA CYS A 52 -16.32 -3.26 1.13
C CYS A 52 -17.27 -2.80 0.02
N GLY A 53 -16.77 -2.05 -0.97
CA GLY A 53 -17.60 -1.43 -2.00
C GLY A 53 -18.59 -0.40 -1.44
N SER A 54 -19.12 0.46 -2.32
CA SER A 54 -20.25 1.36 -2.00
C SER A 54 -20.12 2.20 -0.72
N GLY A 55 -18.90 2.60 -0.34
CA GLY A 55 -18.66 3.47 0.83
C GLY A 55 -19.02 2.86 2.19
N LYS A 56 -19.26 1.54 2.28
CA LYS A 56 -19.53 0.89 3.56
C LYS A 56 -18.29 0.96 4.47
N PRO A 57 -18.42 1.44 5.72
CA PRO A 57 -17.27 1.56 6.63
C PRO A 57 -16.75 0.20 7.12
N GLN A 58 -17.57 -0.85 7.04
CA GLN A 58 -17.21 -2.20 7.47
C GLN A 58 -18.03 -3.24 6.67
N CYS A 59 -17.40 -4.37 6.40
CA CYS A 59 -18.02 -5.55 5.82
C CYS A 59 -17.24 -6.80 6.23
N ASN A 60 -17.91 -7.94 6.23
CA ASN A 60 -17.21 -9.21 6.37
C ASN A 60 -16.51 -9.61 5.05
N PHE A 61 -15.70 -10.65 5.11
CA PHE A 61 -14.93 -11.12 3.95
C PHE A 61 -15.79 -11.64 2.78
N THR A 62 -16.95 -12.23 3.07
CA THR A 62 -17.91 -12.69 2.05
C THR A 62 -18.52 -11.51 1.30
N GLU A 63 -18.89 -10.45 2.02
CA GLU A 63 -19.40 -9.21 1.44
C GLU A 63 -18.31 -8.51 0.60
N ALA A 64 -17.08 -8.43 1.10
CA ALA A 64 -15.94 -7.87 0.36
C ALA A 64 -15.65 -8.64 -0.93
N ALA A 65 -15.73 -9.97 -0.90
CA ALA A 65 -15.58 -10.81 -2.09
C ALA A 65 -16.70 -10.54 -3.12
N THR A 66 -17.93 -10.30 -2.64
CA THR A 66 -19.09 -10.00 -3.50
C THR A 66 -19.02 -8.58 -4.08
N ALA A 67 -18.41 -7.64 -3.37
CA ALA A 67 -18.21 -6.26 -3.83
C ALA A 67 -17.26 -6.16 -5.05
N ASN A 68 -16.45 -7.19 -5.29
CA ASN A 68 -15.56 -7.33 -6.44
C ASN A 68 -14.70 -6.08 -6.71
N VAL A 69 -14.22 -5.43 -5.65
CA VAL A 69 -13.31 -4.28 -5.74
C VAL A 69 -11.98 -4.79 -6.31
N THR A 70 -11.54 -4.20 -7.41
CA THR A 70 -10.32 -4.60 -8.12
C THR A 70 -9.07 -4.46 -7.25
N GLY A 71 -8.10 -5.35 -7.46
CA GLY A 71 -6.78 -5.29 -6.82
C GLY A 71 -5.98 -4.03 -7.17
N CYS A 72 -5.05 -3.64 -6.30
CA CYS A 72 -4.19 -2.48 -6.52
C CYS A 72 -2.98 -2.77 -7.42
N ARG A 73 -2.72 -4.02 -7.85
CA ARG A 73 -1.52 -4.39 -8.62
C ARG A 73 -1.34 -3.57 -9.89
N GLU A 74 -2.30 -3.64 -10.81
CA GLU A 74 -2.24 -2.91 -12.08
C GLU A 74 -1.99 -1.42 -11.85
N ARG A 75 -2.59 -0.89 -10.79
CA ARG A 75 -2.48 0.50 -10.42
C ARG A 75 -1.10 0.92 -9.94
N ILE A 76 -0.52 0.12 -9.05
CA ILE A 76 0.86 0.30 -8.58
C ILE A 76 1.81 0.19 -9.76
N THR A 77 1.58 -0.78 -10.64
CA THR A 77 2.37 -0.99 -11.85
C THR A 77 2.28 0.20 -12.80
N ASN A 78 1.07 0.68 -13.12
CA ASN A 78 0.86 1.84 -13.99
C ASN A 78 1.49 3.10 -13.40
N PHE A 79 1.25 3.39 -12.11
CA PHE A 79 1.90 4.50 -11.43
C PHE A 79 3.43 4.43 -11.52
N THR A 80 4.00 3.23 -11.33
CA THR A 80 5.45 3.03 -11.40
C THR A 80 5.98 3.25 -12.81
N TYR A 81 5.30 2.75 -13.85
CA TYR A 81 5.72 2.95 -15.24
C TYR A 81 5.58 4.41 -15.69
N ASP A 82 4.44 5.03 -15.39
CA ASP A 82 4.15 6.41 -15.77
C ASP A 82 5.12 7.40 -15.10
N ASN A 83 5.53 7.10 -13.87
CA ASN A 83 6.41 7.95 -13.09
C ASN A 83 7.85 7.45 -13.02
N LEU A 84 8.23 6.42 -13.79
CA LEU A 84 9.55 5.77 -13.71
C LEU A 84 10.69 6.77 -13.89
N LYS A 85 10.55 7.69 -14.85
CA LYS A 85 11.55 8.76 -15.09
C LYS A 85 11.70 9.68 -13.89
N MET A 86 10.58 10.09 -13.27
CA MET A 86 10.60 10.93 -12.07
C MET A 86 11.25 10.18 -10.89
N ILE A 87 10.87 8.92 -10.68
CA ILE A 87 11.44 8.05 -9.64
C ILE A 87 12.95 7.92 -9.83
N MET A 88 13.42 7.72 -11.07
CA MET A 88 14.85 7.67 -11.38
C MET A 88 15.57 8.97 -11.04
N TYR A 89 14.99 10.14 -11.37
CA TYR A 89 15.60 11.43 -11.02
C TYR A 89 15.71 11.63 -9.51
N VAL A 90 14.67 11.28 -8.76
CA VAL A 90 14.68 11.34 -7.28
C VAL A 90 15.77 10.42 -6.72
N ALA A 91 15.89 9.20 -7.24
CA ALA A 91 16.91 8.26 -6.81
C ALA A 91 18.34 8.77 -7.09
N ILE A 92 18.60 9.30 -8.29
CA ILE A 92 19.90 9.88 -8.65
C ILE A 92 20.24 11.06 -7.73
N ALA A 93 19.29 11.96 -7.49
CA ALA A 93 19.49 13.09 -6.58
C ALA A 93 19.81 12.64 -5.15
N ALA A 94 19.12 11.61 -4.64
CA ALA A 94 19.39 11.04 -3.33
C ALA A 94 20.79 10.43 -3.23
N ILE A 95 21.24 9.70 -4.26
CA ILE A 95 22.59 9.12 -4.31
C ILE A 95 23.67 10.23 -4.31
N ILE A 96 23.50 11.27 -5.13
CA ILE A 96 24.44 12.40 -5.18
C ILE A 96 24.50 13.07 -3.80
N LEU A 97 23.35 13.33 -3.17
CA LEU A 97 23.30 13.92 -1.84
C LEU A 97 24.00 13.05 -0.79
N GLN A 98 23.81 11.73 -0.84
CA GLN A 98 24.50 10.79 0.05
C GLN A 98 26.02 10.85 -0.13
N VAL A 99 26.52 10.87 -1.37
CA VAL A 99 27.97 10.99 -1.65
C VAL A 99 28.53 12.30 -1.10
N VAL A 100 27.84 13.42 -1.31
CA VAL A 100 28.25 14.73 -0.79
C VAL A 100 28.31 14.72 0.75
N LEU A 101 27.30 14.16 1.42
CA LEU A 101 27.29 14.06 2.88
C LEU A 101 28.46 13.23 3.42
N ILE A 102 28.78 12.10 2.78
CA ILE A 102 29.91 11.26 3.17
C ILE A 102 31.23 12.04 3.03
N LEU A 103 31.40 12.81 1.95
CA LEU A 103 32.62 13.60 1.75
C LEU A 103 32.75 14.77 2.75
N LEU A 104 31.64 15.37 3.18
CA LEU A 104 31.65 16.51 4.10
C LEU A 104 31.77 16.12 5.58
N VAL A 105 31.25 14.95 5.97
CA VAL A 105 31.21 14.49 7.37
C VAL A 105 32.26 13.40 7.64
N GLY A 106 32.60 12.60 6.62
CA GLY A 106 33.58 11.52 6.73
C GLY A 106 35.03 11.94 6.48
N LEU A 107 35.27 13.21 6.12
CA LEU A 107 36.59 13.85 6.07
C LEU A 107 36.79 14.70 7.34
#